data_AF-A0A350CMQ6-F1
#
_entry.id   AF-A0A350CMQ6-F1
#
_cell.length_a   1.000
_cell.length_b   1.000
_cell.length_c   1.000
_cell.angle_alpha   90.00
_cell.angle_beta   90.00
_cell.angle_gamma   90.00
#
_symmetry.space_group_name_H-M   'P 1'
#
loop_
_entity.id
_entity.type
_entity.pdbx_description
1 polymer ?
#
loop_
_entity_poly.entity_id
_entity_poly.type
_entity_poly.pdbx_seq_one_letter_code
_entity_poly.pdbx_strand_id
1 'polypeptide(L)'
;RIHVPHRLMHILEGESLLNDASGLVCFRFAVAAAMTGAFSLASASVTFLWVALAGIACGVAITVAVSFVQRVVGQRFGEEPGSPILVNLLLPFGAYLAAEHLEASGILAAVAAGVTMSYVELSGRALATTRIRRTVVWDTVQFSLNGVMFVLLGEQLPEI
;
A
#
# COMPACT_ATOMS: atom_id res chain seq x y z
N ARG A 1 -7.59 -10.37 -27.65
CA ARG A 1 -6.78 -10.30 -26.43
C ARG A 1 -5.34 -10.61 -26.82
N ILE A 2 -4.44 -9.64 -26.73
CA ILE A 2 -3.02 -9.86 -27.04
C ILE A 2 -2.44 -10.64 -25.85
N HIS A 3 -1.80 -11.77 -26.11
CA HIS A 3 -1.13 -12.56 -25.06
C HIS A 3 0.16 -11.84 -24.68
N VAL A 4 0.06 -10.95 -23.70
CA VAL A 4 1.21 -10.28 -23.11
C VAL A 4 1.92 -11.29 -22.20
N PRO A 5 3.26 -11.48 -22.32
CA PRO A 5 3.99 -12.38 -21.45
C PRO A 5 3.80 -12.02 -19.97
N HIS A 6 3.61 -13.01 -19.10
CA HIS A 6 3.40 -12.80 -17.64
C HIS A 6 4.44 -11.87 -17.00
N ARG A 7 5.71 -11.99 -17.43
CA ARG A 7 6.80 -11.14 -16.95
C ARG A 7 6.58 -9.67 -17.29
N LEU A 8 6.07 -9.38 -18.49
CA LEU A 8 5.79 -8.02 -18.94
C LEU A 8 4.59 -7.44 -18.17
N MET A 9 3.57 -8.25 -17.86
CA MET A 9 2.43 -7.85 -17.06
C MET A 9 2.83 -7.42 -15.65
N HIS A 10 3.66 -8.22 -14.97
CA HIS A 10 4.15 -7.88 -13.61
C HIS A 10 5.03 -6.63 -13.58
N ILE A 11 5.83 -6.39 -14.63
CA ILE A 11 6.63 -5.16 -14.74
C ILE A 11 5.71 -3.95 -14.89
N LEU A 12 4.71 -4.03 -15.76
CA LEU A 12 3.75 -2.96 -16.01
C LEU A 12 2.90 -2.65 -14.77
N GLU A 13 2.44 -3.68 -14.04
CA GLU A 13 1.71 -3.50 -12.77
C GLU A 13 2.57 -2.79 -11.73
N GLY A 14 3.83 -3.22 -11.57
CA GLY A 14 4.77 -2.57 -10.65
C GLY A 14 5.06 -1.11 -11.02
N GLU A 15 5.26 -0.82 -12.30
CA GLU A 15 5.47 0.53 -12.80
C GLU A 15 4.25 1.43 -12.58
N SER A 16 3.04 0.94 -12.86
CA SER A 16 1.79 1.69 -12.66
C SER A 16 1.57 2.03 -11.18
N LEU A 17 1.83 1.09 -10.26
CA LEU A 17 1.73 1.34 -8.81
C LEU A 17 2.70 2.44 -8.35
N LEU A 18 3.94 2.41 -8.84
CA LEU A 18 4.93 3.44 -8.52
C LEU A 18 4.56 4.79 -9.16
N ASN A 19 3.98 4.78 -10.36
CA ASN A 19 3.52 5.97 -11.05
C ASN A 19 2.41 6.67 -10.26
N ASP A 20 1.40 5.94 -9.80
CA ASP A 20 0.28 6.52 -9.03
C ASP A 20 0.76 7.13 -7.72
N ALA A 21 1.65 6.44 -7.01
CA ALA A 21 2.26 6.95 -5.78
C ALA A 21 3.11 8.21 -6.04
N SER A 22 3.92 8.21 -7.11
CA SER A 22 4.76 9.35 -7.47
C SER A 22 3.93 10.55 -7.91
N GLY A 23 2.85 10.32 -8.66
CA GLY A 23 1.92 11.35 -9.12
C GLY A 23 1.29 12.12 -7.95
N LEU A 24 0.82 11.40 -6.92
CA LEU A 24 0.24 12.07 -5.75
C LEU A 24 1.29 12.87 -4.96
N VAL A 25 2.51 12.35 -4.81
CA VAL A 25 3.59 13.07 -4.11
C VAL A 25 3.99 14.33 -4.87
N CYS A 26 4.13 14.25 -6.20
CA CYS A 26 4.36 15.42 -7.05
C CYS A 26 3.21 16.43 -6.93
N PHE A 27 1.95 15.98 -6.92
CA PHE A 27 0.79 16.85 -6.72
C PHE A 27 0.83 17.58 -5.38
N ARG A 28 1.20 16.90 -4.28
CA ARG A 28 1.35 17.53 -2.96
C ARG A 28 2.41 18.65 -2.98
N PHE A 29 3.55 18.43 -3.63
CA PHE A 29 4.56 19.49 -3.79
C PHE A 29 4.08 20.63 -4.67
N ALA A 30 3.36 20.34 -5.75
CA ALA A 30 2.79 21.37 -6.62
C ALA A 30 1.79 22.25 -5.85
N VAL A 31 0.90 21.65 -5.05
CA VAL A 31 -0.04 22.38 -4.19
C VAL A 31 0.71 23.21 -3.15
N ALA A 32 1.73 22.64 -2.48
CA ALA A 32 2.53 23.37 -1.52
C ALA A 32 3.26 24.58 -2.14
N ALA A 33 3.83 24.41 -3.34
CA ALA A 33 4.46 25.49 -4.09
C ALA A 33 3.44 26.56 -4.52
N ALA A 34 2.27 26.16 -4.99
CA ALA A 34 1.18 27.07 -5.37
C ALA A 34 0.67 27.89 -4.18
N MET A 35 0.60 27.30 -2.98
CA MET A 35 0.16 27.98 -1.76
C MET A 35 1.22 28.90 -1.16
N THR A 36 2.50 28.54 -1.25
CA THR A 36 3.60 29.30 -0.62
C THR A 36 4.23 30.32 -1.55
N GLY A 37 4.01 30.20 -2.87
CA GLY A 37 4.62 31.05 -3.90
C GLY A 37 6.13 30.83 -4.06
N ALA A 38 6.74 29.91 -3.32
CA ALA A 38 8.16 29.63 -3.33
C ALA A 38 8.41 28.14 -3.60
N PHE A 39 9.26 27.85 -4.59
CA PHE A 39 9.72 26.49 -4.88
C PHE A 39 11.23 26.43 -4.78
N SER A 40 11.73 25.58 -3.88
CA SER A 40 13.15 25.23 -3.81
C SER A 40 13.31 23.76 -4.17
N LEU A 41 13.97 23.50 -5.29
CA LEU A 41 14.21 22.15 -5.78
C LEU A 41 15.07 21.35 -4.79
N ALA A 42 16.03 22.01 -4.14
CA ALA A 42 16.91 21.37 -3.16
C ALA A 42 16.14 20.92 -1.91
N SER A 43 15.31 21.79 -1.33
CA SER A 43 14.50 21.41 -0.16
C SER A 43 13.45 20.38 -0.53
N ALA A 44 12.79 20.52 -1.69
CA ALA A 44 11.82 19.54 -2.18
C ALA A 44 12.45 18.16 -2.35
N SER A 45 13.68 18.08 -2.88
CA SER A 45 14.39 16.81 -3.08
C SER A 45 14.75 16.13 -1.75
N VAL A 46 15.24 16.90 -0.76
CA VAL A 46 15.54 16.37 0.57
C VAL A 46 14.29 15.90 1.29
N THR A 47 13.22 16.71 1.26
CA THR A 47 11.92 16.35 1.84
C THR A 47 11.35 15.11 1.15
N PHE A 48 11.44 15.01 -0.17
CA PHE A 48 11.00 13.83 -0.91
C PHE A 48 11.72 12.56 -0.46
N LEU A 49 13.06 12.61 -0.36
CA LEU A 49 13.85 11.47 0.11
C LEU A 49 13.49 11.07 1.54
N TRP A 50 13.33 12.04 2.44
CA TRP A 50 12.88 11.78 3.81
C TRP A 50 11.53 11.09 3.86
N VAL A 51 10.53 11.71 3.23
CA VAL A 51 9.13 11.25 3.20
C VAL A 51 9.03 9.85 2.56
N ALA A 52 9.81 9.59 1.52
CA ALA A 52 9.85 8.28 0.86
C ALA A 52 10.54 7.20 1.70
N LEU A 53 11.76 7.45 2.17
CA LEU A 53 12.53 6.48 2.94
C LEU A 53 11.87 6.17 4.29
N ALA A 54 11.39 7.20 4.99
CA ALA A 54 10.69 7.03 6.26
C ALA A 54 9.37 6.26 6.07
N GLY A 55 8.64 6.53 4.98
CA GLY A 55 7.41 5.80 4.65
C GLY A 55 7.69 4.31 4.41
N ILE A 56 8.66 3.99 3.56
CA ILE A 56 9.07 2.61 3.28
C ILE A 56 9.52 1.91 4.56
N ALA A 57 10.40 2.54 5.34
CA ALA A 57 10.91 1.97 6.58
C ALA A 57 9.79 1.71 7.61
N CYS A 58 8.84 2.65 7.74
CA CYS A 58 7.67 2.52 8.61
C CYS A 58 6.80 1.33 8.20
N GLY A 59 6.47 1.22 6.91
CA GLY A 59 5.68 0.10 6.37
C GLY A 59 6.33 -1.26 6.62
N VAL A 60 7.62 -1.39 6.33
CA VAL A 60 8.39 -2.61 6.62
C VAL A 60 8.39 -2.94 8.10
N ALA A 61 8.71 -1.96 8.96
CA ALA A 61 8.81 -2.16 10.40
C ALA A 61 7.48 -2.63 11.02
N ILE A 62 6.37 -2.00 10.63
CA ILE A 62 5.02 -2.36 11.11
C ILE A 62 4.66 -3.77 10.67
N THR A 63 4.87 -4.11 9.40
CA THR A 63 4.59 -5.47 8.91
C THR A 63 5.38 -6.52 9.67
N VAL A 64 6.68 -6.29 9.87
CA VAL A 64 7.54 -7.22 10.61
C VAL A 64 7.08 -7.37 12.05
N ALA A 65 6.76 -6.25 12.73
CA ALA A 65 6.30 -6.26 14.11
C ALA A 65 4.98 -7.03 14.27
N VAL A 66 3.98 -6.75 13.43
CA VAL A 66 2.69 -7.46 13.48
C VAL A 66 2.85 -8.93 13.13
N SER A 67 3.65 -9.25 12.12
CA SER A 67 3.93 -10.64 11.73
C SER A 67 4.61 -11.42 12.86
N PHE A 68 5.52 -10.77 13.59
CA PHE A 68 6.16 -11.35 14.77
C PHE A 68 5.13 -11.63 15.89
N VAL A 69 4.28 -10.65 16.21
CA VAL A 69 3.21 -10.81 17.20
C VAL A 69 2.27 -11.96 16.84
N GLN A 70 1.83 -12.04 15.59
CA GLN A 70 0.97 -13.13 15.12
C GLN A 70 1.61 -14.50 15.30
N ARG A 71 2.91 -14.64 14.98
CA ARG A 71 3.65 -15.90 15.18
C ARG A 71 3.73 -16.29 16.65
N VAL A 72 4.04 -15.34 17.54
CA VAL A 72 4.16 -15.58 18.98
C VAL A 72 2.81 -15.97 19.59
N VAL A 73 1.73 -15.28 19.21
CA VAL A 73 0.38 -15.57 19.69
C VAL A 73 -0.11 -16.93 19.18
N GLY A 74 0.08 -17.23 17.90
CA GLY A 74 -0.30 -18.52 17.31
C GLY A 74 0.39 -19.71 17.97
N GLN A 75 1.67 -19.57 18.36
CA GLN A 75 2.40 -20.59 19.12
C GLN A 75 1.87 -20.80 20.55
N ARG A 76 1.31 -19.76 21.17
CA ARG A 76 0.87 -19.77 22.58
C ARG A 76 -0.60 -20.16 22.76
N PHE A 77 -1.48 -19.77 21.83
CA PHE A 77 -2.94 -19.83 22.02
C PHE A 77 -3.69 -20.58 20.90
N GLY A 78 -3.00 -21.03 19.84
CA GLY A 78 -3.62 -21.63 18.65
C GLY A 78 -4.11 -20.59 17.64
N GLU A 79 -4.18 -20.97 16.37
CA GLU A 79 -4.57 -20.07 15.26
C GLU A 79 -6.07 -20.19 14.96
N GLU A 80 -6.84 -19.13 15.22
CA GLU A 80 -8.19 -19.01 14.64
C GLU A 80 -8.10 -18.60 13.15
N PRO A 81 -8.75 -19.31 12.21
CA PRO A 81 -8.58 -19.10 10.78
C PRO A 81 -9.01 -17.71 10.24
N GLY A 82 -9.82 -16.95 10.99
CA GLY A 82 -10.35 -15.65 10.56
C GLY A 82 -9.46 -14.44 10.88
N SER A 83 -8.73 -14.50 11.99
CA SER A 83 -7.89 -13.38 12.49
C SER A 83 -6.78 -12.95 11.51
N PRO A 84 -6.05 -13.86 10.84
CA PRO A 84 -4.97 -13.48 9.92
C PRO A 84 -5.43 -12.73 8.67
N ILE A 85 -6.68 -12.95 8.21
CA ILE A 85 -7.23 -12.30 7.02
C ILE A 85 -7.57 -10.84 7.35
N LEU A 86 -8.21 -10.59 8.49
CA LEU A 86 -8.56 -9.23 8.92
C LEU A 86 -7.31 -8.39 9.20
N VAL A 87 -6.33 -8.97 9.92
CA VAL A 87 -5.05 -8.28 10.14
C VAL A 87 -4.38 -8.01 8.80
N ASN A 88 -4.47 -8.92 7.84
CA ASN A 88 -3.90 -8.66 6.53
C ASN A 88 -4.55 -7.46 5.82
N LEU A 89 -5.87 -7.39 5.87
CA LEU A 89 -6.61 -6.30 5.24
C LEU A 89 -6.32 -4.96 5.92
N LEU A 90 -6.21 -4.94 7.25
CA LEU A 90 -6.02 -3.71 8.04
C LEU A 90 -4.59 -3.20 8.07
N LEU A 91 -3.59 -4.07 7.93
CA LEU A 91 -2.20 -3.68 8.13
C LEU A 91 -1.67 -2.62 7.16
N PRO A 92 -1.98 -2.64 5.85
CA PRO A 92 -1.61 -1.54 4.95
C PRO A 92 -2.19 -0.20 5.39
N PHE A 93 -3.42 -0.16 5.91
CA PHE A 93 -4.04 1.06 6.44
C PHE A 93 -3.39 1.51 7.75
N GLY A 94 -3.06 0.56 8.64
CA GLY A 94 -2.32 0.86 9.87
C GLY A 94 -0.94 1.45 9.58
N ALA A 95 -0.23 0.89 8.60
CA ALA A 95 1.06 1.40 8.12
C ALA A 95 0.93 2.79 7.50
N TYR A 96 -0.10 3.01 6.67
CA TYR A 96 -0.42 4.32 6.10
C TYR A 96 -0.58 5.38 7.19
N LEU A 97 -1.48 5.13 8.15
CA LEU A 97 -1.80 6.09 9.21
C LEU A 97 -0.58 6.36 10.09
N ALA A 98 0.17 5.33 10.46
CA ALA A 98 1.38 5.50 11.27
C ALA A 98 2.45 6.34 10.56
N ALA A 99 2.63 6.15 9.25
CA ALA A 99 3.56 6.96 8.47
C ALA A 99 3.12 8.42 8.34
N GLU A 100 1.82 8.70 8.19
CA GLU A 100 1.32 10.08 8.16
C GLU A 100 1.57 10.83 9.48
N HIS A 101 1.46 10.15 10.63
CA HIS A 101 1.79 10.75 11.94
C HIS A 101 3.27 11.12 12.06
N LEU A 102 4.14 10.50 11.26
CA LEU A 102 5.58 10.80 11.16
C LEU A 102 5.90 11.79 10.02
N GLU A 103 4.87 12.43 9.44
CA GLU A 103 4.98 13.27 8.24
C GLU A 103 5.62 12.55 7.03
N ALA A 104 5.58 11.22 7.02
CA ALA A 104 6.14 10.39 5.95
C ALA A 104 5.09 10.01 4.90
N SER A 105 5.51 9.32 3.83
CA SER A 105 4.59 8.89 2.77
C SER A 105 3.76 7.70 3.22
N GLY A 106 2.49 7.97 3.59
CA GLY A 106 1.51 6.92 3.91
C GLY A 106 1.33 5.91 2.78
N ILE A 107 1.32 6.38 1.53
CA ILE A 107 1.17 5.49 0.35
C ILE A 107 2.36 4.55 0.23
N LEU A 108 3.59 5.08 0.31
CA LEU A 108 4.78 4.23 0.23
C LEU A 108 4.88 3.29 1.43
N ALA A 109 4.38 3.69 2.61
CA ALA A 109 4.27 2.81 3.76
C ALA A 109 3.28 1.66 3.51
N ALA A 110 2.10 1.94 2.95
CA ALA A 110 1.11 0.92 2.59
C ALA A 110 1.64 -0.05 1.51
N VAL A 111 2.31 0.47 0.48
CA VAL A 111 2.96 -0.35 -0.56
C VAL A 111 4.06 -1.22 0.04
N ALA A 112 4.96 -0.63 0.83
CA ALA A 112 6.03 -1.36 1.50
C ALA A 112 5.47 -2.43 2.44
N ALA A 113 4.37 -2.12 3.14
CA ALA A 113 3.68 -3.06 3.99
C ALA A 113 3.14 -4.26 3.18
N GLY A 114 2.43 -4.02 2.08
CA GLY A 114 1.91 -5.06 1.19
C GLY A 114 2.99 -5.94 0.57
N VAL A 115 4.09 -5.34 0.10
CA VAL A 115 5.26 -6.08 -0.43
C VAL A 115 5.90 -6.94 0.66
N THR A 116 6.09 -6.39 1.85
CA THR A 116 6.68 -7.12 2.99
C THR A 116 5.78 -8.27 3.43
N MET A 117 4.46 -8.09 3.42
CA MET A 117 3.50 -9.16 3.74
C MET A 117 3.62 -10.33 2.77
N SER A 118 3.67 -10.03 1.46
CA SER A 118 3.87 -11.05 0.43
C SER A 118 5.17 -11.84 0.67
N TYR A 119 6.26 -11.16 1.04
CA TYR A 119 7.54 -11.80 1.35
C TYR A 119 7.50 -12.68 2.62
N VAL A 120 6.89 -12.18 3.70
CA VAL A 120 6.71 -12.92 4.96
C VAL A 120 5.89 -14.19 4.75
N GLU A 121 4.92 -14.16 3.85
CA GLU A 121 4.05 -15.30 3.52
C GLU A 121 4.66 -16.31 2.57
N LEU A 122 5.47 -15.87 1.61
CA LEU A 122 6.28 -16.77 0.80
C LEU A 122 7.24 -17.57 1.69
N SER A 123 7.70 -16.95 2.77
CA SER A 123 8.56 -17.57 3.78
C SER A 123 7.80 -18.42 4.82
N GLY A 124 6.45 -18.37 4.83
CA GLY A 124 5.59 -19.02 5.82
C GLY A 124 4.75 -20.18 5.28
N ARG A 125 4.39 -21.14 6.15
CA ARG A 125 3.55 -22.32 5.83
C ARG A 125 2.04 -22.00 5.75
N ALA A 126 1.65 -20.91 5.09
CA ALA A 126 0.23 -20.57 4.96
C ALA A 126 -0.51 -21.66 4.14
N LEU A 127 -1.57 -22.24 4.73
CA LEU A 127 -2.42 -23.24 4.08
C LEU A 127 -3.02 -22.69 2.77
N ALA A 128 -3.10 -23.54 1.75
CA ALA A 128 -3.63 -23.16 0.43
C ALA A 128 -5.04 -22.54 0.51
N THR A 129 -5.87 -23.03 1.43
CA THR A 129 -7.23 -22.51 1.68
C THR A 129 -7.24 -21.07 2.18
N THR A 130 -6.27 -20.68 3.02
CA THR A 130 -6.12 -19.31 3.52
C THR A 130 -5.69 -18.36 2.41
N ARG A 131 -4.80 -18.81 1.51
CA ARG A 131 -4.36 -18.02 0.34
C ARG A 131 -5.52 -17.73 -0.62
N ILE A 132 -6.36 -18.73 -0.90
CA ILE A 132 -7.54 -18.58 -1.78
C ILE A 132 -8.55 -17.62 -1.16
N ARG A 133 -8.93 -17.82 0.12
CA ARG A 133 -9.89 -16.93 0.79
C ARG A 133 -9.43 -15.49 0.80
N ARG A 134 -8.15 -15.24 1.07
CA ARG A 134 -7.59 -13.89 1.01
C ARG A 134 -7.69 -13.29 -0.39
N THR A 135 -7.30 -14.04 -1.42
CA THR A 135 -7.32 -13.54 -2.80
C THR A 135 -8.71 -13.04 -3.17
N VAL A 136 -9.75 -13.84 -2.85
CA VAL A 136 -11.15 -13.45 -3.06
C VAL A 136 -11.53 -12.17 -2.30
N VAL A 137 -11.08 -12.02 -1.05
CA VAL A 137 -11.30 -10.79 -0.27
C VAL A 137 -10.64 -9.58 -0.93
N TRP A 138 -9.38 -9.70 -1.35
CA TRP A 138 -8.67 -8.61 -2.03
C TRP A 138 -9.31 -8.24 -3.37
N ASP A 139 -9.69 -9.22 -4.19
CA ASP A 139 -10.37 -9.00 -5.46
C ASP A 139 -11.69 -8.23 -5.25
N THR A 140 -12.45 -8.60 -4.22
CA THR A 140 -13.71 -7.94 -3.86
C THR A 140 -13.46 -6.50 -3.44
N VAL A 141 -12.49 -6.27 -2.56
CA VAL A 141 -12.13 -4.93 -2.07
C VAL A 141 -11.64 -4.04 -3.21
N GLN A 142 -10.74 -4.55 -4.06
CA GLN A 142 -10.23 -3.81 -5.22
C GLN A 142 -11.36 -3.45 -6.20
N PHE A 143 -12.26 -4.40 -6.48
CA PHE A 143 -13.42 -4.14 -7.33
C PHE A 143 -14.32 -3.04 -6.76
N SER A 144 -14.64 -3.12 -5.47
CA SER A 144 -15.47 -2.11 -4.80
C SER A 144 -14.82 -0.74 -4.77
N LEU A 145 -13.52 -0.65 -4.41
CA LEU A 145 -12.80 0.62 -4.36
C LEU A 145 -12.66 1.27 -5.73
N ASN A 146 -12.38 0.48 -6.78
CA ASN A 146 -12.36 0.99 -8.15
C ASN A 146 -13.75 1.48 -8.58
N GLY A 147 -14.81 0.74 -8.26
CA GLY A 147 -16.19 1.17 -8.53
C GLY A 147 -16.51 2.51 -7.87
N VAL A 148 -16.15 2.68 -6.60
CA VAL A 148 -16.30 3.96 -5.88
C VAL A 148 -15.52 5.08 -6.55
N MET A 149 -14.26 4.83 -6.94
CA MET A 149 -13.43 5.82 -7.61
C MET A 149 -14.03 6.30 -8.93
N PHE A 150 -14.55 5.38 -9.76
CA PHE A 150 -15.24 5.74 -10.99
C PHE A 150 -16.53 6.54 -10.77
N VAL A 151 -17.33 6.17 -9.76
CA VAL A 151 -18.55 6.92 -9.41
C VAL A 151 -18.21 8.33 -8.96
N LEU A 152 -17.21 8.49 -8.09
CA LEU A 152 -16.77 9.81 -7.61
C LEU A 152 -16.20 10.69 -8.73
N LEU A 153 -15.40 10.12 -9.63
CA LEU A 153 -14.90 10.84 -10.80
C LEU A 153 -16.03 11.24 -11.75
N GLY A 154 -17.02 10.37 -11.94
CA GLY A 154 -18.22 10.67 -12.72
C GLY A 154 -19.01 11.84 -12.16
N GLU A 155 -19.23 11.86 -10.84
CA GLU A 155 -19.91 12.97 -10.14
C GLU A 155 -19.13 14.29 -10.24
N GLN A 156 -17.79 14.24 -10.22
CA GLN A 156 -16.95 15.44 -10.35
C GLN A 156 -16.87 16.00 -11.78
N LEU A 157 -17.46 15.30 -12.76
CA LEU A 157 -17.52 15.71 -14.16
C LEU A 157 -18.97 16.01 -14.59
N PRO A 158 -19.67 16.98 -13.95
CA PRO A 158 -21.08 17.25 -14.22
C PRO A 158 -21.36 17.89 -15.59
N GLU A 159 -20.35 18.37 -16.30
CA GLU A 159 -20.48 19.11 -17.57
C GLU A 159 -20.04 18.33 -18.83
N ILE A 160 -19.91 17.00 -18.76
CA ILE A 160 -19.81 16.14 -19.95
C ILE A 160 -21.15 15.49 -20.27
#